data_AF-A0A6P6YEV4-F1
#
_entry.id   AF-A0A6P6YEV4-F1
#
_cell.length_a   1.000
_cell.length_b   1.000
_cell.length_c   1.000
_cell.angle_alpha   90.00
_cell.angle_beta   90.00
_cell.angle_gamma   90.00
#
_symmetry.space_group_name_H-M   'P 1'
#
loop_
_entity.id
_entity.type
_entity.pdbx_description
1 polymer ?
#
loop_
_entity_poly.entity_id
_entity_poly.type
_entity_poly.pdbx_seq_one_letter_code
_entity_poly.pdbx_strand_id
1 'polypeptide(L)'
;NDEIQIKPNHKLPKSLQISSIGTHFYRYGIHFYCPTFIIENFNHYKRYWYYNPLFIMIMELIYLFRSMIAFFLSTESAENRQYFIYLGDYMYCIGAKTHINLAAICYMLIGICLLTLNIYNHQHGMRPTFLYSLGFLAGRQTPSSSHLNDYRYIRKMLTKTRWIINYCEINTRTVGIVSFILSAWPLWFECTTEEFLLYGLPWSIIFAISSFFTFSAYFWNAAYFYILCNYLCYQLREINDLISNFILRLKLIEKQQQQQQSIGQQQQQQRRKQSLNKHSIRSLRMNLNRIGKDIEHFNTNYYRDVIFITIALMGTFGNVVLYTALFVPVDLTIRFSLFYAVLLSTSVICWILNIASLVYNESVVTRNVLNKLYVSQIQYHRPDTLYNILQAIEGQSKQHMGFYFHFIFIINSSRFFEV
;
A
#
# COMPACT_ATOMS: atom_id res chain seq x y z
N ASN A 1 13.27 -7.84 30.24
CA ASN A 1 12.48 -8.27 29.06
C ASN A 1 13.31 -9.25 28.27
N ASP A 2 13.12 -10.55 28.52
CA ASP A 2 13.77 -11.59 27.74
C ASP A 2 13.41 -11.42 26.27
N GLU A 3 14.43 -11.27 25.45
CA GLU A 3 14.26 -11.04 24.02
C GLU A 3 13.74 -12.33 23.39
N ILE A 4 12.42 -12.40 23.18
CA ILE A 4 11.76 -13.57 22.58
C ILE A 4 12.48 -13.92 21.27
N GLN A 5 13.19 -15.06 21.26
CA GLN A 5 14.01 -15.47 20.12
C GLN A 5 13.11 -15.89 18.95
N ILE A 6 13.16 -15.14 17.85
CA ILE A 6 12.41 -15.45 16.63
C ILE A 6 13.22 -16.47 15.81
N LYS A 7 12.68 -17.68 15.64
CA LYS A 7 13.25 -18.72 14.76
C LYS A 7 12.51 -18.73 13.41
N PRO A 8 13.16 -18.42 12.27
CA PRO A 8 12.50 -18.29 10.96
C PRO A 8 11.77 -19.54 10.48
N ASN A 9 12.25 -20.73 10.87
CA ASN A 9 11.65 -22.02 10.50
C ASN A 9 10.51 -22.47 11.44
N HIS A 10 10.15 -21.64 12.42
CA HIS A 10 9.06 -21.90 13.33
C HIS A 10 7.98 -20.84 13.16
N LYS A 11 6.73 -21.20 13.49
CA LYS A 11 5.65 -20.21 13.55
C LYS A 11 5.99 -19.16 14.61
N LEU A 12 5.55 -17.92 14.38
CA LEU A 12 5.75 -16.85 15.35
C LEU A 12 5.07 -17.20 16.68
N PRO A 13 5.68 -16.88 17.84
CA PRO A 13 5.02 -16.96 19.14
C PRO A 13 3.72 -16.17 19.16
N LYS A 14 2.69 -16.66 19.87
CA LYS A 14 1.36 -16.02 19.92
C LYS A 14 1.42 -14.53 20.35
N SER A 15 2.33 -14.17 21.26
CA SER A 15 2.53 -12.77 21.70
C SER A 15 3.09 -11.85 20.61
N LEU A 16 3.77 -12.41 19.60
CA LEU A 16 4.33 -11.67 18.47
C LEU A 16 3.39 -11.63 17.26
N GLN A 17 2.40 -12.52 17.20
CA GLN A 17 1.45 -12.57 16.09
C GLN A 17 0.60 -11.30 16.00
N ILE A 18 0.23 -10.94 14.77
CA ILE A 18 -0.72 -9.90 14.43
C ILE A 18 -1.93 -10.60 13.81
N SER A 19 -2.81 -11.12 14.65
CA SER A 19 -3.91 -12.00 14.23
C SER A 19 -4.86 -11.34 13.21
N SER A 20 -4.98 -10.02 13.25
CA SER A 20 -5.85 -9.23 12.37
C SER A 20 -5.31 -9.06 10.93
N ILE A 21 -4.03 -9.37 10.65
CA ILE A 21 -3.49 -9.19 9.30
C ILE A 21 -4.26 -10.06 8.29
N GLY A 22 -4.66 -9.47 7.18
CA GLY A 22 -5.50 -10.10 6.15
C GLY A 22 -6.98 -10.26 6.49
N THR A 23 -7.46 -9.84 7.67
CA THR A 23 -8.92 -9.84 7.96
C THR A 23 -9.57 -8.48 7.70
N HIS A 24 -8.79 -7.39 7.74
CA HIS A 24 -9.30 -6.02 7.65
C HIS A 24 -10.14 -5.78 6.40
N PHE A 25 -9.72 -6.24 5.22
CA PHE A 25 -10.51 -6.06 4.00
C PHE A 25 -11.90 -6.68 4.04
N TYR A 26 -12.03 -7.87 4.65
CA TYR A 26 -13.33 -8.50 4.85
C TYR A 26 -14.13 -7.77 5.94
N ARG A 27 -13.48 -7.47 7.07
CA ARG A 27 -14.08 -6.79 8.23
C ARG A 27 -14.66 -5.42 7.89
N TYR A 28 -13.95 -4.62 7.10
CA TYR A 28 -14.35 -3.27 6.70
C TYR A 28 -15.17 -3.22 5.41
N GLY A 29 -15.55 -4.38 4.85
CA GLY A 29 -16.41 -4.39 3.66
C GLY A 29 -15.72 -3.98 2.36
N ILE A 30 -14.39 -4.00 2.32
CA ILE A 30 -13.61 -3.64 1.13
C ILE A 30 -13.63 -4.81 0.13
N HIS A 31 -13.61 -6.05 0.64
CA HIS A 31 -13.66 -7.27 -0.17
C HIS A 31 -14.87 -8.14 0.17
N PHE A 32 -15.39 -8.85 -0.83
CA PHE A 32 -16.37 -9.94 -0.63
C PHE A 32 -15.73 -11.22 -0.12
N TYR A 33 -14.47 -11.45 -0.50
CA TYR A 33 -13.72 -12.65 -0.15
C TYR A 33 -13.54 -12.76 1.36
N CYS A 34 -14.12 -13.80 1.96
CA CYS A 34 -13.82 -14.23 3.31
C CYS A 34 -12.57 -15.14 3.25
N PRO A 35 -11.45 -14.76 3.88
CA PRO A 35 -10.28 -15.61 3.90
C PRO A 35 -10.56 -16.97 4.56
N THR A 36 -10.06 -18.06 3.96
CA THR A 36 -10.29 -19.44 4.43
C THR A 36 -9.89 -19.63 5.89
N PHE A 37 -8.81 -19.01 6.34
CA PHE A 37 -8.37 -19.10 7.73
C PHE A 37 -9.35 -18.44 8.73
N ILE A 38 -10.18 -17.49 8.30
CA ILE A 38 -11.26 -16.95 9.15
C ILE A 38 -12.31 -18.04 9.34
N ILE A 39 -12.67 -18.72 8.25
CA ILE A 39 -13.64 -19.81 8.25
C ILE A 39 -13.15 -20.97 9.14
N GLU A 40 -11.87 -21.33 9.02
CA GLU A 40 -11.27 -22.46 9.75
C GLU A 40 -11.02 -22.20 11.25
N ASN A 41 -10.61 -20.98 11.62
CA ASN A 41 -10.28 -20.67 13.03
C ASN A 41 -11.44 -20.07 13.81
N PHE A 42 -12.40 -19.47 13.12
CA PHE A 42 -13.57 -18.85 13.73
C PHE A 42 -14.80 -19.44 13.06
N ASN A 43 -15.25 -20.60 13.55
CA ASN A 43 -16.42 -21.33 13.07
C ASN A 43 -17.70 -20.48 12.89
N HIS A 44 -17.72 -19.23 13.37
CA HIS A 44 -18.86 -18.31 13.28
C HIS A 44 -18.51 -16.83 13.00
N TYR A 45 -17.32 -16.47 12.49
CA TYR A 45 -17.08 -15.04 12.18
C TYR A 45 -17.92 -14.59 10.98
N LYS A 46 -19.05 -13.94 11.29
CA LYS A 46 -19.93 -13.31 10.31
C LYS A 46 -19.71 -11.80 10.37
N ARG A 47 -19.35 -11.21 9.23
CA ARG A 47 -19.31 -9.76 9.07
C ARG A 47 -20.68 -9.16 9.39
N TYR A 48 -20.74 -8.05 10.12
CA TYR A 48 -21.99 -7.32 10.31
C TYR A 48 -22.57 -6.88 8.96
N TRP A 49 -23.90 -6.82 8.88
CA TRP A 49 -24.62 -6.53 7.63
C TRP A 49 -24.26 -5.16 7.04
N TYR A 50 -23.99 -4.15 7.88
CA TYR A 50 -23.62 -2.80 7.45
C TYR A 50 -22.17 -2.68 6.94
N TYR A 51 -21.35 -3.72 7.11
CA TYR A 51 -20.06 -3.84 6.43
C TYR A 51 -20.18 -4.63 5.11
N ASN A 52 -21.38 -4.99 4.66
CA ASN A 52 -21.56 -5.64 3.38
C ASN A 52 -21.13 -4.68 2.26
N PRO A 53 -20.23 -5.06 1.34
CA PRO A 53 -19.75 -4.13 0.33
C PRO A 53 -20.87 -3.60 -0.60
N LEU A 54 -21.97 -4.35 -0.80
CA LEU A 54 -23.13 -3.85 -1.55
C LEU A 54 -23.86 -2.73 -0.79
N PHE A 55 -24.02 -2.89 0.52
CA PHE A 55 -24.61 -1.84 1.36
C PHE A 55 -23.74 -0.58 1.33
N ILE A 56 -22.43 -0.74 1.46
CA ILE A 56 -21.47 0.36 1.37
C ILE A 56 -21.59 1.06 0.01
N MET A 57 -21.60 0.30 -1.08
CA MET A 57 -21.75 0.84 -2.44
C MET A 57 -23.06 1.63 -2.60
N ILE A 58 -24.17 1.16 -2.02
CA ILE A 58 -25.44 1.91 -2.02
C ILE A 58 -25.31 3.23 -1.25
N MET A 59 -24.69 3.24 -0.07
CA MET A 59 -24.49 4.46 0.73
C MET A 59 -23.62 5.48 0.00
N GLU A 60 -22.55 5.03 -0.66
CA GLU A 60 -21.69 5.88 -1.48
C GLU A 60 -22.42 6.43 -2.71
N LEU A 61 -23.22 5.60 -3.39
CA LEU A 61 -24.05 6.03 -4.53
C LEU A 61 -25.11 7.06 -4.13
N ILE A 62 -25.80 6.87 -3.00
CA ILE A 62 -26.78 7.83 -2.48
C ILE A 62 -26.11 9.20 -2.29
N TYR A 63 -24.93 9.23 -1.65
CA TYR A 63 -24.23 10.48 -1.41
C TYR A 63 -23.64 11.10 -2.69
N LEU A 64 -23.15 10.26 -3.62
CA LEU A 64 -22.71 10.69 -4.95
C LEU A 64 -23.83 11.38 -5.71
N PHE A 65 -24.99 10.74 -5.84
CA PHE A 65 -26.13 11.30 -6.56
C PHE A 65 -26.63 12.59 -5.90
N ARG A 66 -26.68 12.63 -4.57
CA ARG A 66 -27.02 13.86 -3.83
C ARG A 66 -26.04 14.99 -4.12
N SER A 67 -24.74 14.70 -4.21
CA SER A 67 -23.71 15.71 -4.56
C SER A 67 -23.83 16.15 -6.03
N MET A 68 -24.17 15.25 -6.94
CA MET A 68 -24.43 15.58 -8.36
C MET A 68 -25.67 16.45 -8.52
N ILE A 69 -26.80 16.11 -7.88
CA ILE A 69 -28.03 16.92 -7.92
C ILE A 69 -27.73 18.32 -7.39
N ALA A 70 -27.09 18.41 -6.22
CA ALA A 70 -26.68 19.67 -5.65
C ALA A 70 -25.82 20.46 -6.64
N PHE A 71 -24.79 19.85 -7.23
CA PHE A 71 -23.90 20.49 -8.19
C PHE A 71 -24.63 21.17 -9.36
N PHE A 72 -25.67 20.55 -9.92
CA PHE A 72 -26.41 21.08 -11.07
C PHE A 72 -27.54 22.08 -10.74
N LEU A 73 -27.98 22.18 -9.48
CA LEU A 73 -28.99 23.17 -9.09
C LEU A 73 -28.43 24.60 -9.20
N SER A 74 -29.23 25.58 -9.63
CA SER A 74 -28.79 27.00 -9.61
C SER A 74 -28.86 27.57 -8.19
N THR A 75 -27.91 28.43 -7.82
CA THR A 75 -27.94 29.17 -6.55
C THR A 75 -28.69 30.50 -6.62
N GLU A 76 -29.06 30.96 -7.83
CA GLU A 76 -29.61 32.31 -8.04
C GLU A 76 -31.10 32.44 -7.69
N SER A 77 -31.85 31.34 -7.68
CA SER A 77 -33.25 31.38 -7.26
C SER A 77 -33.36 31.22 -5.74
N ALA A 78 -34.02 32.17 -5.07
CA ALA A 78 -34.33 32.09 -3.65
C ALA A 78 -35.20 30.86 -3.32
N GLU A 79 -35.98 30.36 -4.27
CA GLU A 79 -36.76 29.13 -4.14
C GLU A 79 -35.86 27.88 -3.99
N ASN A 80 -34.61 27.96 -4.41
CA ASN A 80 -33.69 26.82 -4.37
C ASN A 80 -33.06 26.58 -3.00
N ARG A 81 -33.13 27.54 -2.05
CA ARG A 81 -32.65 27.34 -0.67
C ARG A 81 -33.22 26.06 -0.06
N GLN A 82 -34.52 25.85 -0.24
CA GLN A 82 -35.20 24.72 0.36
C GLN A 82 -34.71 23.38 -0.18
N TYR A 83 -34.40 23.30 -1.49
CA TYR A 83 -33.81 22.10 -2.08
C TYR A 83 -32.43 21.79 -1.50
N PHE A 84 -31.59 22.79 -1.25
CA PHE A 84 -30.29 22.58 -0.61
C PHE A 84 -30.42 22.05 0.81
N ILE A 85 -31.41 22.53 1.56
CA ILE A 85 -31.69 22.03 2.93
C ILE A 85 -32.22 20.60 2.90
N TYR A 86 -33.15 20.27 1.98
CA TYR A 86 -33.64 18.90 1.81
C TYR A 86 -32.54 17.91 1.42
N LEU A 87 -31.53 18.36 0.67
CA LEU A 87 -30.35 17.58 0.32
C LEU A 87 -29.27 17.57 1.41
N GLY A 88 -29.47 18.30 2.52
CA GLY A 88 -28.48 18.48 3.58
C GLY A 88 -27.18 19.05 3.04
N ASP A 89 -27.26 20.01 2.10
CA ASP A 89 -26.10 20.59 1.43
C ASP A 89 -25.34 21.57 2.31
N TYR A 90 -24.57 21.02 3.26
CA TYR A 90 -23.69 21.85 4.09
C TYR A 90 -22.67 22.65 3.24
N MET A 91 -22.34 22.20 2.03
CA MET A 91 -21.46 22.93 1.12
C MET A 91 -22.09 24.25 0.63
N TYR A 92 -23.42 24.26 0.47
CA TYR A 92 -24.19 25.47 0.20
C TYR A 92 -24.17 26.42 1.40
N CYS A 93 -24.38 25.90 2.61
CA CYS A 93 -24.34 26.68 3.86
C CYS A 93 -23.00 27.40 4.09
N ILE A 94 -21.89 26.82 3.63
CA ILE A 94 -20.55 27.44 3.74
C ILE A 94 -20.15 28.30 2.53
N GLY A 95 -21.06 28.53 1.57
CA GLY A 95 -20.81 29.35 0.38
C GLY A 95 -19.86 28.73 -0.66
N ALA A 96 -19.50 27.45 -0.52
CA ALA A 96 -18.52 26.77 -1.38
C ALA A 96 -19.13 25.63 -2.21
N LYS A 97 -20.44 25.73 -2.45
CA LYS A 97 -21.30 24.68 -3.02
C LYS A 97 -20.68 23.94 -4.22
N THR A 98 -20.41 24.65 -5.31
CA THR A 98 -20.01 24.04 -6.59
C THR A 98 -18.73 23.24 -6.45
N HIS A 99 -17.73 23.82 -5.79
CA HIS A 99 -16.42 23.21 -5.71
C HIS A 99 -16.35 22.07 -4.69
N ILE A 100 -16.99 22.22 -3.52
CA ILE A 100 -16.98 21.15 -2.52
C ILE A 100 -17.90 19.99 -2.92
N ASN A 101 -19.02 20.23 -3.62
CA ASN A 101 -19.79 19.12 -4.21
C ASN A 101 -18.98 18.39 -5.30
N LEU A 102 -18.21 19.09 -6.13
CA LEU A 102 -17.31 18.45 -7.08
C LEU A 102 -16.20 17.64 -6.38
N ALA A 103 -15.61 18.17 -5.32
CA ALA A 103 -14.65 17.45 -4.50
C ALA A 103 -15.28 16.20 -3.85
N ALA A 104 -16.50 16.31 -3.32
CA ALA A 104 -17.25 15.19 -2.76
C ALA A 104 -17.54 14.11 -3.82
N ILE A 105 -17.90 14.50 -5.04
CA ILE A 105 -18.06 13.56 -6.18
C ILE A 105 -16.77 12.80 -6.43
N CYS A 106 -15.63 13.49 -6.59
CA CYS A 106 -14.33 12.84 -6.78
C CYS A 106 -13.99 11.89 -5.62
N TYR A 107 -14.26 12.32 -4.39
CA TYR A 107 -13.99 11.53 -3.19
C TYR A 107 -14.85 10.26 -3.13
N MET A 108 -16.16 10.36 -3.38
CA MET A 108 -17.06 9.18 -3.41
C MET A 108 -16.71 8.21 -4.54
N LEU A 109 -16.30 8.73 -5.70
CA LEU A 109 -15.84 7.89 -6.81
C LEU A 109 -14.62 7.03 -6.45
N ILE A 110 -13.77 7.45 -5.50
CA ILE A 110 -12.66 6.60 -5.01
C ILE A 110 -13.21 5.32 -4.39
N GLY A 111 -14.17 5.45 -3.47
CA GLY A 111 -14.82 4.31 -2.80
C GLY A 111 -15.50 3.39 -3.81
N ILE A 112 -16.33 3.98 -4.68
CA ILE A 112 -17.14 3.25 -5.66
C ILE A 112 -16.24 2.49 -6.64
N CYS A 113 -15.20 3.14 -7.18
CA CYS A 113 -14.27 2.49 -8.11
C CYS A 113 -13.49 1.35 -7.43
N LEU A 114 -13.03 1.52 -6.19
CA LEU A 114 -12.33 0.47 -5.46
C LEU A 114 -13.25 -0.70 -5.10
N LEU A 115 -14.49 -0.44 -4.68
CA LEU A 115 -15.49 -1.47 -4.42
C LEU A 115 -15.86 -2.23 -5.70
N THR A 116 -16.07 -1.51 -6.80
CA THR A 116 -16.36 -2.10 -8.12
C THR A 116 -15.21 -2.99 -8.59
N LEU A 117 -13.96 -2.54 -8.45
CA LEU A 117 -12.77 -3.35 -8.74
C LEU A 117 -12.75 -4.64 -7.91
N ASN A 118 -13.07 -4.56 -6.62
CA ASN A 118 -13.10 -5.73 -5.74
C ASN A 118 -14.28 -6.67 -6.04
N ILE A 119 -15.43 -6.16 -6.46
CA ILE A 119 -16.57 -6.95 -6.97
C ILE A 119 -16.16 -7.71 -8.22
N TYR A 120 -15.60 -6.99 -9.20
CA TYR A 120 -15.12 -7.56 -10.45
C TYR A 120 -14.11 -8.68 -10.18
N ASN A 121 -13.13 -8.43 -9.30
CA ASN A 121 -12.15 -9.41 -8.90
C ASN A 121 -12.78 -10.65 -8.24
N HIS A 122 -13.76 -10.44 -7.36
CA HIS A 122 -14.46 -11.54 -6.71
C HIS A 122 -15.22 -12.41 -7.72
N GLN A 123 -15.94 -11.80 -8.66
CA GLN A 123 -16.72 -12.50 -9.69
C GLN A 123 -15.83 -13.33 -10.62
N HIS A 124 -14.61 -12.88 -10.91
CA HIS A 124 -13.63 -13.60 -11.73
C HIS A 124 -12.77 -14.60 -10.93
N GLY A 125 -13.10 -14.83 -9.64
CA GLY A 125 -12.34 -15.73 -8.78
C GLY A 125 -10.93 -15.25 -8.44
N MET A 126 -10.60 -13.98 -8.72
CA MET A 126 -9.32 -13.38 -8.36
C MET A 126 -9.27 -13.15 -6.85
N ARG A 127 -8.35 -13.86 -6.19
CA ARG A 127 -8.14 -13.75 -4.74
C ARG A 127 -7.01 -12.75 -4.44
N PRO A 128 -7.05 -12.04 -3.31
CA PRO A 128 -5.95 -11.16 -2.89
C PRO A 128 -4.73 -11.98 -2.43
N THR A 129 -4.01 -12.57 -3.39
CA THR A 129 -2.90 -13.52 -3.13
C THR A 129 -1.75 -12.88 -2.35
N PHE A 130 -1.56 -11.56 -2.44
CA PHE A 130 -0.57 -10.84 -1.63
C PHE A 130 -0.78 -11.00 -0.13
N LEU A 131 -2.02 -11.24 0.33
CA LEU A 131 -2.30 -11.52 1.75
C LEU A 131 -1.69 -12.85 2.21
N TYR A 132 -1.50 -13.81 1.30
CA TYR A 132 -0.86 -15.08 1.60
C TYR A 132 0.62 -14.86 1.95
N SER A 133 1.34 -14.03 1.18
CA SER A 133 2.75 -13.69 1.46
C SER A 133 2.94 -13.03 2.83
N LEU A 134 1.90 -12.37 3.35
CA LEU A 134 1.88 -11.74 4.68
C LEU A 134 1.37 -12.67 5.79
N GLY A 135 0.98 -13.90 5.47
CA GLY A 135 0.36 -14.85 6.42
C GLY A 135 1.24 -15.22 7.62
N PHE A 136 2.57 -15.12 7.50
CA PHE A 136 3.48 -15.39 8.61
C PHE A 136 3.33 -14.39 9.76
N LEU A 137 2.92 -13.15 9.46
CA LEU A 137 2.67 -12.11 10.47
C LEU A 137 1.52 -12.49 11.41
N ALA A 138 0.54 -13.25 10.92
CA ALA A 138 -0.55 -13.82 11.72
C ALA A 138 -0.19 -15.18 12.35
N GLY A 139 1.03 -15.70 12.13
CA GLY A 139 1.41 -17.04 12.59
C GLY A 139 0.77 -18.20 11.80
N ARG A 140 0.20 -17.92 10.62
CA ARG A 140 -0.42 -18.96 9.76
C ARG A 140 0.62 -19.88 9.15
N GLN A 141 1.76 -19.30 8.77
CA GLN A 141 2.91 -20.00 8.21
C GLN A 141 4.22 -19.50 8.86
N THR A 142 5.31 -20.19 8.57
CA THR A 142 6.65 -19.80 9.05
C THR A 142 7.18 -18.59 8.26
N PRO A 143 7.98 -17.70 8.86
CA PRO A 143 8.66 -16.66 8.10
C PRO A 143 9.49 -17.19 6.92
N SER A 144 10.17 -18.33 7.08
CA SER A 144 10.99 -18.91 6.01
C SER A 144 10.16 -19.48 4.85
N SER A 145 8.96 -19.99 5.11
CA SER A 145 8.01 -20.37 4.03
C SER A 145 7.45 -19.14 3.29
N SER A 146 7.43 -17.96 3.92
CA SER A 146 7.25 -16.66 3.26
C SER A 146 8.57 -16.04 2.79
N HIS A 147 9.64 -16.83 2.77
CA HIS A 147 10.94 -16.46 2.24
C HIS A 147 11.59 -15.25 2.91
N LEU A 148 11.34 -15.08 4.20
CA LEU A 148 12.04 -14.13 5.06
C LEU A 148 12.79 -14.93 6.14
N ASN A 149 14.11 -14.97 6.04
CA ASN A 149 14.95 -15.84 6.86
C ASN A 149 15.73 -15.08 7.94
N ASP A 150 15.88 -13.76 7.83
CA ASP A 150 16.61 -12.95 8.80
C ASP A 150 15.65 -12.44 9.89
N TYR A 151 15.92 -12.87 11.13
CA TYR A 151 15.14 -12.46 12.29
C TYR A 151 15.07 -10.93 12.47
N ARG A 152 16.11 -10.19 12.05
CA ARG A 152 16.17 -8.72 12.15
C ARG A 152 15.09 -8.10 11.26
N TYR A 153 14.93 -8.60 10.04
CA TYR A 153 13.92 -8.11 9.12
C TYR A 153 12.51 -8.56 9.53
N ILE A 154 12.35 -9.79 10.02
CA ILE A 154 11.07 -10.26 10.58
C ILE A 154 10.62 -9.34 11.71
N ARG A 155 11.51 -9.00 12.64
CA ARG A 155 11.19 -8.09 13.76
C ARG A 155 10.83 -6.68 13.29
N LYS A 156 11.61 -6.11 12.36
CA LYS A 156 11.30 -4.80 11.77
C LYS A 156 9.94 -4.81 11.07
N MET A 157 9.60 -5.90 10.39
CA MET A 157 8.32 -6.09 9.73
C MET A 157 7.17 -6.10 10.74
N LEU A 158 7.30 -6.83 11.85
CA LEU A 158 6.30 -6.88 12.91
C LEU A 158 6.04 -5.51 13.53
N THR A 159 7.11 -4.76 13.86
CA THR A 159 6.99 -3.43 14.44
C THR A 159 6.28 -2.47 13.48
N LYS A 160 6.72 -2.39 12.23
CA LYS A 160 6.11 -1.51 11.22
C LYS A 160 4.64 -1.87 10.95
N THR A 161 4.34 -3.17 10.88
CA THR A 161 2.98 -3.66 10.61
C THR A 161 2.03 -3.33 11.77
N ARG A 162 2.46 -3.52 13.02
CA ARG A 162 1.64 -3.15 14.19
C ARG A 162 1.35 -1.65 14.21
N TRP A 163 2.39 -0.84 13.97
CA TRP A 163 2.25 0.60 13.97
C TRP A 163 1.24 1.06 12.90
N ILE A 164 1.38 0.61 11.65
CA ILE A 164 0.48 1.04 10.57
C ILE A 164 -0.95 0.55 10.79
N ILE A 165 -1.17 -0.68 11.28
CA ILE A 165 -2.52 -1.19 11.58
C ILE A 165 -3.19 -0.35 12.66
N ASN A 166 -2.50 -0.07 13.76
CA ASN A 166 -3.05 0.75 14.84
C ASN A 166 -3.36 2.17 14.35
N TYR A 167 -2.48 2.74 13.53
CA TYR A 167 -2.68 4.04 12.91
C TYR A 167 -3.92 4.06 11.99
N CYS A 168 -4.11 3.00 11.19
CA CYS A 168 -5.31 2.83 10.37
C CYS A 168 -6.59 2.72 11.19
N GLU A 169 -6.60 1.90 12.24
CA GLU A 169 -7.80 1.74 13.07
C GLU A 169 -8.25 3.05 13.72
N ILE A 170 -7.29 3.86 14.19
CA ILE A 170 -7.56 5.18 14.78
C ILE A 170 -8.09 6.13 13.70
N ASN A 171 -7.34 6.32 12.60
CA ASN A 171 -7.70 7.30 11.58
C ASN A 171 -9.04 7.02 10.92
N THR A 172 -9.34 5.76 10.62
CA THR A 172 -10.61 5.40 10.01
C THR A 172 -11.80 5.81 10.89
N ARG A 173 -11.70 5.67 12.23
CA ARG A 173 -12.75 6.12 13.15
C ARG A 173 -12.81 7.63 13.25
N THR A 174 -11.65 8.30 13.34
CA THR A 174 -11.56 9.76 13.40
C THR A 174 -12.21 10.42 12.20
N VAL A 175 -12.01 9.89 11.00
CA VAL A 175 -12.61 10.44 9.77
C VAL A 175 -14.13 10.41 9.80
N GLY A 176 -14.75 9.32 10.29
CA GLY A 176 -16.20 9.28 10.44
C GLY A 176 -16.73 10.37 11.37
N ILE A 177 -16.06 10.58 12.52
CA ILE A 177 -16.44 11.62 13.48
C ILE A 177 -16.24 13.03 12.89
N VAL A 178 -15.10 13.27 12.25
CA VAL A 178 -14.79 14.57 11.66
C VAL A 178 -15.75 14.89 10.50
N SER A 179 -16.07 13.92 9.65
CA SER A 179 -17.06 14.09 8.58
C SER A 179 -18.44 14.43 9.14
N PHE A 180 -18.87 13.77 10.22
CA PHE A 180 -20.13 14.11 10.88
C PHE A 180 -20.15 15.58 11.33
N ILE A 181 -19.11 16.01 12.06
CA ILE A 181 -19.01 17.39 12.56
C ILE A 181 -18.95 18.39 11.41
N LEU A 182 -18.15 18.10 10.38
CA LEU A 182 -17.99 18.97 9.21
C LEU A 182 -19.30 19.25 8.49
N SER A 183 -20.21 18.27 8.44
CA SER A 183 -21.53 18.43 7.83
C SER A 183 -22.57 18.99 8.81
N ALA A 184 -22.63 18.46 10.02
CA ALA A 184 -23.65 18.83 11.00
C ALA A 184 -23.47 20.27 11.49
N TRP A 185 -22.23 20.72 11.65
CA TRP A 185 -21.94 22.04 12.21
C TRP A 185 -22.50 23.19 11.35
N PRO A 186 -22.18 23.31 10.05
CA PRO A 186 -22.76 24.38 9.23
C PRO A 186 -24.29 24.31 9.14
N LEU A 187 -24.84 23.10 9.04
CA LEU A 187 -26.29 22.91 8.94
C LEU A 187 -27.01 23.33 10.24
N TRP A 188 -26.39 23.13 11.40
CA TRP A 188 -26.96 23.55 12.69
C TRP A 188 -27.13 25.08 12.79
N PHE A 189 -26.21 25.86 12.20
CA PHE A 189 -26.27 27.32 12.26
C PHE A 189 -27.15 27.93 11.16
N GLU A 190 -27.24 27.30 9.99
CA GLU A 190 -27.96 27.84 8.83
C GLU A 190 -29.41 27.33 8.69
N CYS A 191 -29.77 26.26 9.40
CA CYS A 191 -31.11 25.68 9.38
C CYS A 191 -31.86 25.96 10.68
N THR A 192 -33.20 25.99 10.59
CA THR A 192 -34.05 25.89 11.78
C THR A 192 -33.87 24.53 12.46
N THR A 193 -34.26 24.41 13.73
CA THR A 193 -34.16 23.15 14.47
C THR A 193 -34.91 22.01 13.80
N GLU A 194 -36.08 22.27 13.22
CA GLU A 194 -36.88 21.27 12.49
C GLU A 194 -36.18 20.83 11.19
N GLU A 195 -35.71 21.78 10.38
CA GLU A 195 -34.95 21.51 9.16
C GLU A 195 -33.68 20.69 9.46
N PHE A 196 -32.96 21.03 10.53
CA PHE A 196 -31.79 20.29 10.96
C PHE A 196 -32.14 18.87 11.39
N LEU A 197 -33.15 18.68 12.26
CA LEU A 197 -33.51 17.34 12.75
C LEU A 197 -34.04 16.43 11.63
N LEU A 198 -34.83 16.96 10.70
CA LEU A 198 -35.45 16.20 9.62
C LEU A 198 -34.51 15.93 8.44
N TYR A 199 -33.65 16.89 8.09
CA TYR A 199 -32.80 16.78 6.90
C TYR A 199 -31.31 16.86 7.23
N GLY A 200 -30.91 17.85 8.02
CA GLY A 200 -29.48 18.09 8.28
C GLY A 200 -28.77 16.95 9.02
N LEU A 201 -29.41 16.41 10.07
CA LEU A 201 -28.87 15.35 10.90
C LEU A 201 -28.80 14.01 10.15
N PRO A 202 -29.86 13.53 9.47
CA PRO A 202 -29.77 12.32 8.65
C PRO A 202 -28.69 12.41 7.56
N TRP A 203 -28.60 13.52 6.83
CA TRP A 203 -27.57 13.70 5.81
C TRP A 203 -26.15 13.75 6.39
N SER A 204 -25.97 14.34 7.57
CA SER A 204 -24.68 14.35 8.27
C SER A 204 -24.27 12.95 8.72
N ILE A 205 -25.22 12.11 9.15
CA ILE A 205 -24.96 10.70 9.46
C ILE A 205 -24.60 9.93 8.19
N ILE A 206 -25.34 10.10 7.09
CA ILE A 206 -25.05 9.46 5.81
C ILE A 206 -23.65 9.86 5.34
N PHE A 207 -23.31 11.15 5.38
CA PHE A 207 -21.98 11.64 4.99
C PHE A 207 -20.86 11.03 5.86
N ALA A 208 -21.07 10.94 7.17
CA ALA A 208 -20.12 10.31 8.09
C ALA A 208 -19.89 8.84 7.76
N ILE A 209 -20.97 8.09 7.50
CA ILE A 209 -20.92 6.67 7.14
C ILE A 209 -20.21 6.48 5.78
N SER A 210 -20.62 7.23 4.75
CA SER A 210 -20.00 7.14 3.43
C SER A 210 -18.52 7.53 3.50
N SER A 211 -18.16 8.61 4.20
CA SER A 211 -16.75 9.00 4.38
C SER A 211 -15.93 7.96 5.13
N PHE A 212 -16.48 7.35 6.18
CA PHE A 212 -15.82 6.28 6.91
C PHE A 212 -15.48 5.10 5.98
N PHE A 213 -16.41 4.71 5.11
CA PHE A 213 -16.19 3.59 4.19
C PHE A 213 -15.27 3.94 3.02
N THR A 214 -15.46 5.10 2.38
CA THR A 214 -14.57 5.58 1.33
C THR A 214 -13.13 5.68 1.86
N PHE A 215 -12.95 6.29 3.03
CA PHE A 215 -11.65 6.37 3.69
C PHE A 215 -11.08 5.00 4.00
N SER A 216 -11.89 4.09 4.57
CA SER A 216 -11.47 2.71 4.82
C SER A 216 -10.96 2.04 3.53
N ALA A 217 -11.67 2.19 2.42
CA ALA A 217 -11.36 1.54 1.16
C ALA A 217 -9.96 1.90 0.66
N TYR A 218 -9.65 3.19 0.49
CA TYR A 218 -8.32 3.56 -0.02
C TYR A 218 -7.23 3.49 1.05
N PHE A 219 -7.53 3.81 2.31
CA PHE A 219 -6.51 3.87 3.36
C PHE A 219 -6.01 2.48 3.76
N TRP A 220 -6.90 1.49 3.89
CA TRP A 220 -6.47 0.11 4.12
C TRP A 220 -5.70 -0.44 2.92
N ASN A 221 -6.12 -0.15 1.69
CA ASN A 221 -5.37 -0.54 0.50
C ASN A 221 -3.95 0.03 0.51
N ALA A 222 -3.79 1.32 0.82
CA ALA A 222 -2.50 1.96 0.93
C ALA A 222 -1.65 1.40 2.10
N ALA A 223 -2.28 1.04 3.22
CA ALA A 223 -1.62 0.38 4.35
C ALA A 223 -1.07 -1.01 4.00
N TYR A 224 -1.86 -1.85 3.32
CA TYR A 224 -1.38 -3.15 2.86
C TYR A 224 -0.34 -3.03 1.76
N PHE A 225 -0.45 -2.01 0.90
CA PHE A 225 0.59 -1.69 -0.06
C PHE A 225 1.91 -1.36 0.64
N TYR A 226 1.86 -0.50 1.67
CA TYR A 226 3.03 -0.19 2.52
C TYR A 226 3.65 -1.43 3.16
N ILE A 227 2.83 -2.29 3.76
CA ILE A 227 3.29 -3.55 4.35
C ILE A 227 3.96 -4.40 3.27
N LEU A 228 3.30 -4.60 2.13
CA LEU A 228 3.80 -5.42 1.04
C LEU A 228 5.14 -4.91 0.47
N CYS A 229 5.26 -3.61 0.21
CA CYS A 229 6.50 -2.99 -0.26
C CYS A 229 7.65 -3.20 0.74
N ASN A 230 7.39 -3.01 2.04
CA ASN A 230 8.42 -3.28 3.06
C ASN A 230 8.84 -4.76 3.09
N TYR A 231 7.90 -5.70 2.93
CA TYR A 231 8.20 -7.12 2.82
C TYR A 231 9.14 -7.40 1.63
N LEU A 232 8.83 -6.87 0.45
CA LEU A 232 9.65 -7.02 -0.75
C LEU A 232 11.05 -6.40 -0.57
N CYS A 233 11.14 -5.19 -0.01
CA CYS A 233 12.40 -4.55 0.31
C CYS A 233 13.26 -5.39 1.27
N TYR A 234 12.65 -6.03 2.28
CA TYR A 234 13.41 -6.87 3.19
C TYR A 234 13.91 -8.15 2.52
N GLN A 235 13.15 -8.76 1.62
CA GLN A 235 13.65 -9.89 0.83
C GLN A 235 14.84 -9.50 -0.05
N LEU A 236 14.79 -8.34 -0.70
CA LEU A 236 15.91 -7.81 -1.47
C LEU A 236 17.14 -7.55 -0.58
N ARG A 237 16.94 -6.97 0.61
CA ARG A 237 18.02 -6.73 1.57
C ARG A 237 18.66 -8.01 2.10
N GLU A 238 17.88 -9.08 2.34
CA GLU A 238 18.46 -10.39 2.68
C GLU A 238 19.40 -10.89 1.58
N ILE A 239 18.98 -10.75 0.32
CA ILE A 239 19.82 -11.14 -0.83
C ILE A 239 21.09 -10.28 -0.88
N ASN A 240 20.97 -8.98 -0.63
CA ASN A 240 22.12 -8.06 -0.61
C ASN A 240 23.11 -8.39 0.50
N ASP A 241 22.62 -8.72 1.69
CA ASP A 241 23.45 -9.14 2.83
C ASP A 241 24.15 -10.46 2.52
N LEU A 242 23.44 -11.44 1.92
CA LEU A 242 24.02 -12.71 1.49
C LEU A 242 25.15 -12.49 0.48
N ILE A 243 24.90 -11.72 -0.58
CA ILE A 243 25.91 -11.42 -1.60
C ILE A 243 27.10 -10.68 -1.01
N SER A 244 26.86 -9.67 -0.16
CA SER A 244 27.93 -8.89 0.45
C SER A 244 28.81 -9.76 1.35
N ASN A 245 28.21 -10.65 2.13
CA ASN A 245 28.95 -11.63 2.94
C ASN A 245 29.78 -12.59 2.07
N PHE A 246 29.27 -13.01 0.91
CA PHE A 246 30.05 -13.80 -0.04
C PHE A 246 31.25 -13.02 -0.58
N ILE A 247 31.07 -11.77 -1.00
CA ILE A 247 32.16 -10.91 -1.49
C ILE A 247 33.24 -10.74 -0.41
N LEU A 248 32.84 -10.50 0.84
CA LEU A 248 33.78 -10.36 1.96
C LEU A 248 34.59 -11.63 2.19
N ARG A 249 33.95 -12.81 2.14
CA ARG A 249 34.65 -14.10 2.24
C ARG A 249 35.66 -14.30 1.12
N LEU A 250 35.31 -13.95 -0.12
CA LEU A 250 36.23 -14.02 -1.26
C LEU A 250 37.46 -13.13 -1.05
N LYS A 251 37.26 -11.89 -0.59
CA LYS A 251 38.37 -10.96 -0.29
C LYS A 251 39.26 -11.43 0.87
N LEU A 252 38.69 -12.06 1.89
CA LEU A 252 39.46 -12.63 2.99
C LEU A 252 40.32 -13.80 2.52
N ILE A 253 39.76 -14.66 1.66
CA ILE A 253 40.50 -15.76 1.04
C ILE A 253 41.65 -15.22 0.18
N GLU A 254 41.41 -14.16 -0.61
CA GLU A 254 42.45 -13.51 -1.41
C GLU A 254 43.64 -13.04 -0.54
N LYS A 255 43.34 -12.33 0.56
CA LYS A 255 44.37 -11.87 1.50
C LYS A 255 45.15 -13.02 2.13
N GLN A 256 44.45 -14.09 2.53
CA GLN A 256 45.10 -15.29 3.07
C GLN A 256 45.99 -15.99 2.03
N GLN A 257 45.55 -16.05 0.77
CA GLN A 257 46.33 -16.62 -0.32
C GLN A 257 47.57 -15.79 -0.64
N GLN A 258 47.47 -14.46 -0.68
CA GLN A 258 48.61 -13.56 -0.85
C GLN A 258 49.63 -13.72 0.29
N GLN A 259 49.16 -13.92 1.53
CA GLN A 259 50.02 -14.19 2.69
C GLN A 259 50.62 -15.60 2.70
N GLN A 260 49.98 -16.60 2.09
CA GLN A 260 50.51 -17.97 1.99
C GLN A 260 51.40 -18.17 0.75
N GLN A 261 51.33 -17.30 -0.25
CA GLN A 261 52.19 -17.36 -1.45
C GLN A 261 53.66 -17.02 -1.14
N SER A 262 53.95 -16.49 0.05
CA SER A 262 55.30 -16.35 0.62
C SER A 262 55.84 -17.64 1.27
N ILE A 263 55.03 -18.70 1.41
CA ILE A 263 55.41 -19.99 1.98
C ILE A 263 55.05 -21.08 0.95
N GLY A 264 56.06 -21.64 0.28
CA GLY A 264 55.93 -22.41 -0.94
C GLY A 264 54.94 -23.59 -0.96
N GLN A 265 54.31 -23.77 -2.12
CA GLN A 265 53.79 -25.01 -2.71
C GLN A 265 52.69 -25.81 -1.98
N GLN A 266 51.45 -25.30 -1.95
CA GLN A 266 50.21 -26.13 -1.95
C GLN A 266 49.06 -25.56 -2.81
N GLN A 267 49.37 -24.64 -3.73
CA GLN A 267 48.37 -23.74 -4.31
C GLN A 267 47.42 -24.31 -5.38
N GLN A 268 47.62 -25.52 -5.89
CA GLN A 268 46.81 -26.02 -7.02
C GLN A 268 45.57 -26.84 -6.60
N GLN A 269 45.59 -27.48 -5.42
CA GLN A 269 44.46 -28.29 -4.93
C GLN A 269 43.39 -27.46 -4.19
N GLN A 270 43.77 -26.37 -3.52
CA GLN A 270 42.81 -25.43 -2.90
C GLN A 270 42.05 -24.58 -3.93
N ARG A 271 42.67 -24.24 -5.07
CA ARG A 271 42.03 -23.49 -6.18
C ARG A 271 40.75 -24.16 -6.73
N ARG A 272 40.61 -25.49 -6.59
CA ARG A 272 39.44 -26.24 -7.09
C ARG A 272 38.28 -26.37 -6.09
N LYS A 273 38.51 -26.16 -4.78
CA LYS A 273 37.49 -26.45 -3.73
C LYS A 273 36.70 -25.23 -3.24
N GLN A 274 37.06 -24.01 -3.65
CA GLN A 274 36.43 -22.78 -3.14
C GLN A 274 35.80 -21.91 -4.25
N SER A 275 35.46 -22.53 -5.38
CA SER A 275 34.52 -21.94 -6.32
C SER A 275 33.18 -21.73 -5.64
N LEU A 276 32.52 -20.60 -5.92
CA LEU A 276 31.16 -20.37 -5.47
C LEU A 276 30.33 -21.59 -5.87
N ASN A 277 29.73 -22.29 -4.90
CA ASN A 277 28.97 -23.49 -5.18
C ASN A 277 27.89 -23.10 -6.21
N LYS A 278 27.89 -23.76 -7.38
CA LYS A 278 26.91 -23.53 -8.45
C LYS A 278 25.47 -23.54 -7.91
N HIS A 279 25.22 -24.28 -6.83
CA HIS A 279 23.98 -24.25 -6.07
C HIS A 279 23.64 -22.87 -5.45
N SER A 280 24.58 -22.19 -4.81
CA SER A 280 24.35 -20.89 -4.16
C SER A 280 23.95 -19.82 -5.19
N ILE A 281 24.60 -19.80 -6.35
CA ILE A 281 24.25 -18.87 -7.44
C ILE A 281 22.90 -19.20 -8.04
N ARG A 282 22.62 -20.50 -8.25
CA ARG A 282 21.30 -20.94 -8.72
C ARG A 282 20.21 -20.54 -7.74
N SER A 283 20.45 -20.68 -6.43
CA SER A 283 19.52 -20.26 -5.38
C SER A 283 19.29 -18.75 -5.40
N LEU A 284 20.34 -17.94 -5.55
CA LEU A 284 20.24 -16.47 -5.67
C LEU A 284 19.37 -16.08 -6.88
N ARG A 285 19.62 -16.68 -8.04
CA ARG A 285 18.82 -16.45 -9.26
C ARG A 285 17.35 -16.80 -9.04
N MET A 286 17.08 -17.98 -8.48
CA MET A 286 15.71 -18.42 -8.23
C MET A 286 14.97 -17.47 -7.28
N ASN A 287 15.63 -17.00 -6.23
CA ASN A 287 15.06 -16.04 -5.28
C ASN A 287 14.76 -14.70 -5.95
N LEU A 288 15.69 -14.13 -6.72
CA LEU A 288 15.47 -12.86 -7.41
C LEU A 288 14.37 -12.95 -8.48
N ASN A 289 14.37 -14.02 -9.28
CA ASN A 289 13.33 -14.26 -10.27
C ASN A 289 11.95 -14.39 -9.61
N ARG A 290 11.88 -15.07 -8.45
CA ARG A 290 10.63 -15.15 -7.68
C ARG A 290 10.18 -13.79 -7.20
N ILE A 291 11.06 -12.98 -6.61
CA ILE A 291 10.71 -11.62 -6.15
C ILE A 291 10.19 -10.77 -7.31
N GLY A 292 10.84 -10.83 -8.48
CA GLY A 292 10.37 -10.14 -9.69
C GLY A 292 8.97 -10.60 -10.11
N LYS A 293 8.71 -11.92 -10.12
CA LYS A 293 7.39 -12.47 -10.40
C LYS A 293 6.34 -12.08 -9.37
N ASP A 294 6.69 -12.03 -8.09
CA ASP A 294 5.79 -11.59 -7.01
C ASP A 294 5.41 -10.12 -7.23
N ILE A 295 6.38 -9.24 -7.52
CA ILE A 295 6.13 -7.83 -7.83
C ILE A 295 5.20 -7.69 -9.03
N GLU A 296 5.51 -8.36 -10.14
CA GLU A 296 4.71 -8.34 -11.35
C GLU A 296 3.28 -8.86 -11.08
N HIS A 297 3.15 -9.96 -10.35
CA HIS A 297 1.86 -10.54 -9.97
C HIS A 297 1.03 -9.59 -9.12
N PHE A 298 1.63 -8.95 -8.10
CA PHE A 298 0.91 -8.02 -7.23
C PHE A 298 0.54 -6.72 -7.94
N ASN A 299 1.41 -6.23 -8.81
CA ASN A 299 1.17 -5.04 -9.59
C ASN A 299 0.04 -5.27 -10.61
N THR A 300 0.20 -6.25 -11.50
CA THR A 300 -0.69 -6.47 -12.65
C THR A 300 -2.10 -6.89 -12.23
N ASN A 301 -2.24 -7.70 -11.18
CA ASN A 301 -3.54 -8.26 -10.80
C ASN A 301 -4.34 -7.41 -9.82
N TYR A 302 -3.73 -6.42 -9.16
CA TYR A 302 -4.44 -5.67 -8.12
C TYR A 302 -3.94 -4.23 -7.95
N TYR A 303 -2.69 -4.05 -7.56
CA TYR A 303 -2.23 -2.75 -7.08
C TYR A 303 -2.08 -1.70 -8.18
N ARG A 304 -1.88 -2.08 -9.45
CA ARG A 304 -1.86 -1.14 -10.58
C ARG A 304 -3.15 -0.31 -10.61
N ASP A 305 -4.29 -0.98 -10.57
CA ASP A 305 -5.60 -0.32 -10.73
C ASP A 305 -5.97 0.44 -9.45
N VAL A 306 -5.67 -0.13 -8.27
CA VAL A 306 -5.87 0.55 -6.97
C VAL A 306 -5.05 1.85 -6.88
N ILE A 307 -3.76 1.80 -7.24
CA ILE A 307 -2.87 2.97 -7.21
C ILE A 307 -3.34 4.00 -8.23
N PHE A 308 -3.70 3.58 -9.45
CA PHE A 308 -4.20 4.47 -10.49
C PHE A 308 -5.46 5.21 -10.03
N ILE A 309 -6.49 4.48 -9.61
CA ILE A 309 -7.77 5.04 -9.14
C ILE A 309 -7.52 6.02 -8.00
N THR A 310 -6.71 5.61 -7.00
CA THR A 310 -6.44 6.43 -5.83
C THR A 310 -5.70 7.71 -6.19
N ILE A 311 -4.61 7.64 -6.97
CA ILE A 311 -3.82 8.82 -7.34
C ILE A 311 -4.60 9.75 -8.26
N ALA A 312 -5.28 9.22 -9.27
CA ALA A 312 -6.01 10.03 -10.23
C ALA A 312 -7.13 10.83 -9.55
N LEU A 313 -8.00 10.15 -8.79
CA LEU A 313 -9.14 10.79 -8.14
C LEU A 313 -8.72 11.65 -6.94
N MET A 314 -7.72 11.24 -6.15
CA MET A 314 -7.20 12.06 -5.06
C MET A 314 -6.47 13.31 -5.59
N GLY A 315 -5.80 13.21 -6.74
CA GLY A 315 -5.18 14.34 -7.42
C GLY A 315 -6.22 15.34 -7.93
N THR A 316 -7.28 14.85 -8.57
CA THR A 316 -8.41 15.70 -8.98
C THR A 316 -9.09 16.35 -7.77
N PHE A 317 -9.37 15.58 -6.71
CA PHE A 317 -9.89 16.09 -5.44
C PHE A 317 -9.01 17.22 -4.89
N GLY A 318 -7.70 16.98 -4.77
CA GLY A 318 -6.74 17.96 -4.26
C GLY A 318 -6.73 19.26 -5.08
N ASN A 319 -6.77 19.15 -6.41
CA ASN A 319 -6.82 20.32 -7.29
C ASN A 319 -8.10 21.14 -7.13
N VAL A 320 -9.26 20.49 -7.03
CA VAL A 320 -10.55 21.17 -6.81
C VAL A 320 -10.57 21.88 -5.46
N VAL A 321 -10.12 21.20 -4.40
CA VAL A 321 -10.05 21.77 -3.04
C VAL A 321 -9.05 22.93 -2.98
N LEU A 322 -7.89 22.79 -3.63
CA LEU A 322 -6.88 23.86 -3.70
C LEU A 322 -7.39 25.09 -4.45
N TYR A 323 -8.06 24.88 -5.59
CA TYR A 323 -8.72 25.96 -6.31
C TYR A 323 -9.73 26.69 -5.43
N THR A 324 -10.54 25.93 -4.68
CA THR A 324 -11.52 26.48 -3.74
C THR A 324 -10.83 27.34 -2.67
N ALA A 325 -9.75 26.84 -2.08
CA ALA A 325 -9.03 27.54 -1.02
C ALA A 325 -8.41 28.86 -1.51
N LEU A 326 -7.93 28.90 -2.76
CA LEU A 326 -7.22 30.05 -3.33
C LEU A 326 -8.16 31.12 -3.89
N PHE A 327 -9.21 30.72 -4.60
CA PHE A 327 -9.96 31.63 -5.46
C PHE A 327 -11.40 31.88 -5.01
N VAL A 328 -11.97 31.02 -4.17
CA VAL A 328 -13.36 31.16 -3.74
C VAL A 328 -13.42 32.03 -2.48
N PRO A 329 -14.35 33.01 -2.42
CA PRO A 329 -14.56 33.82 -1.23
C PRO A 329 -15.20 32.96 -0.12
N VAL A 330 -14.37 32.32 0.70
CA VAL A 330 -14.75 31.54 1.87
C VAL A 330 -14.09 32.12 3.12
N ASP A 331 -14.71 31.87 4.28
CA ASP A 331 -14.15 32.29 5.56
C ASP A 331 -12.76 31.70 5.80
N LEU A 332 -11.97 32.41 6.60
CA LEU A 332 -10.59 32.03 6.90
C LEU A 332 -10.48 30.63 7.52
N THR A 333 -11.42 30.26 8.41
CA THR A 333 -11.47 28.94 9.04
C THR A 333 -11.72 27.82 8.03
N ILE A 334 -12.64 28.03 7.09
CA ILE A 334 -12.91 27.09 6.00
C ILE A 334 -11.67 26.98 5.12
N ARG A 335 -11.07 28.12 4.76
CA ARG A 335 -9.85 28.16 3.95
C ARG A 335 -8.70 27.36 4.57
N PHE A 336 -8.46 27.48 5.88
CA PHE A 336 -7.46 26.66 6.58
C PHE A 336 -7.80 25.16 6.54
N SER A 337 -9.07 24.81 6.70
CA SER A 337 -9.54 23.42 6.61
C SER A 337 -9.33 22.84 5.20
N LEU A 338 -9.54 23.64 4.15
CA LEU A 338 -9.30 23.25 2.77
C LEU A 338 -7.79 23.07 2.49
N PHE A 339 -6.93 23.99 2.93
CA PHE A 339 -5.48 23.82 2.80
C PHE A 339 -4.98 22.57 3.56
N TYR A 340 -5.54 22.30 4.73
CA TYR A 340 -5.24 21.08 5.47
C TYR A 340 -5.67 19.83 4.68
N ALA A 341 -6.86 19.82 4.07
CA ALA A 341 -7.30 18.73 3.22
C ALA A 341 -6.38 18.52 2.01
N VAL A 342 -5.89 19.60 1.37
CA VAL A 342 -4.90 19.53 0.28
C VAL A 342 -3.58 18.94 0.77
N LEU A 343 -3.08 19.37 1.93
CA LEU A 343 -1.86 18.83 2.53
C LEU A 343 -2.01 17.32 2.76
N LEU A 344 -3.16 16.88 3.30
CA LEU A 344 -3.44 15.47 3.53
C LEU A 344 -3.51 14.68 2.22
N SER A 345 -4.26 15.15 1.21
CA SER A 345 -4.37 14.46 -0.08
C SER A 345 -3.02 14.32 -0.76
N THR A 346 -2.22 15.38 -0.77
CA THR A 346 -0.87 15.37 -1.35
C THR A 346 0.07 14.47 -0.55
N SER A 347 -0.03 14.48 0.79
CA SER A 347 0.75 13.58 1.65
C SER A 347 0.44 12.12 1.36
N VAL A 348 -0.83 11.76 1.12
CA VAL A 348 -1.22 10.39 0.74
C VAL A 348 -0.62 9.99 -0.61
N ILE A 349 -0.71 10.87 -1.62
CA ILE A 349 -0.13 10.60 -2.95
C ILE A 349 1.39 10.44 -2.84
N CYS A 350 2.08 11.39 -2.20
CA CYS A 350 3.52 11.33 -1.98
C CYS A 350 3.91 10.06 -1.21
N TRP A 351 3.13 9.66 -0.19
CA TRP A 351 3.40 8.46 0.57
C TRP A 351 3.30 7.19 -0.29
N ILE A 352 2.23 7.04 -1.07
CA ILE A 352 2.08 5.89 -1.99
C ILE A 352 3.23 5.83 -2.99
N LEU A 353 3.58 6.97 -3.62
CA LEU A 353 4.65 7.05 -4.61
C LEU A 353 6.02 6.77 -4.00
N ASN A 354 6.32 7.33 -2.83
CA ASN A 354 7.59 7.08 -2.14
C ASN A 354 7.76 5.62 -1.74
N ILE A 355 6.67 4.96 -1.33
CA ILE A 355 6.68 3.55 -0.94
C ILE A 355 6.86 2.63 -2.15
N ALA A 356 6.20 2.93 -3.26
CA ALA A 356 6.44 2.24 -4.53
C ALA A 356 7.90 2.41 -4.98
N SER A 357 8.43 3.64 -4.91
CA SER A 357 9.83 3.93 -5.25
C SER A 357 10.83 3.24 -4.33
N LEU A 358 10.48 2.96 -3.07
CA LEU A 358 11.38 2.28 -2.15
C LEU A 358 11.76 0.88 -2.68
N VAL A 359 10.80 0.16 -3.26
CA VAL A 359 11.05 -1.16 -3.85
C VAL A 359 11.98 -1.05 -5.05
N TYR A 360 11.79 -0.05 -5.90
CA TYR A 360 12.66 0.23 -7.04
C TYR A 360 14.09 0.62 -6.60
N ASN A 361 14.22 1.50 -5.62
CA ASN A 361 15.54 1.91 -5.13
C ASN A 361 16.31 0.72 -4.53
N GLU A 362 15.63 -0.15 -3.78
CA GLU A 362 16.24 -1.38 -3.26
C GLU A 362 16.60 -2.38 -4.36
N SER A 363 15.84 -2.45 -5.46
CA SER A 363 16.19 -3.30 -6.60
C SER A 363 17.43 -2.79 -7.34
N VAL A 364 17.59 -1.47 -7.46
CA VAL A 364 18.81 -0.83 -8.00
C VAL A 364 20.03 -1.12 -7.11
N VAL A 365 19.89 -1.02 -5.78
CA VAL A 365 20.96 -1.40 -4.84
C VAL A 365 21.33 -2.87 -5.02
N THR A 366 20.34 -3.73 -5.17
CA THR A 366 20.53 -5.17 -5.40
C THR A 366 21.33 -5.43 -6.68
N ARG A 367 20.99 -4.72 -7.76
CA ARG A 367 21.76 -4.76 -9.01
C ARG A 367 23.21 -4.33 -8.81
N ASN A 368 23.45 -3.24 -8.08
CA ASN A 368 24.81 -2.75 -7.83
C ASN A 368 25.64 -3.75 -7.01
N VAL A 369 25.04 -4.40 -6.02
CA VAL A 369 25.69 -5.44 -5.20
C VAL A 369 25.99 -6.67 -6.04
N LEU A 370 25.08 -7.07 -6.93
CA LEU A 370 25.29 -8.16 -7.88
C LEU A 370 26.43 -7.87 -8.87
N ASN A 371 26.50 -6.63 -9.38
CA ASN A 371 27.58 -6.21 -10.27
C ASN A 371 28.96 -6.27 -9.56
N LYS A 372 29.02 -5.92 -8.28
CA LYS A 372 30.25 -6.10 -7.47
C LYS A 372 30.63 -7.58 -7.35
N LEU A 373 29.66 -8.47 -7.13
CA LEU A 373 29.90 -9.91 -7.11
C LEU A 373 30.44 -10.39 -8.46
N TYR A 374 29.84 -9.92 -9.56
CA TYR A 374 30.27 -10.24 -10.92
C TYR A 374 31.74 -9.86 -11.17
N VAL A 375 32.13 -8.62 -10.88
CA VAL A 375 33.52 -8.16 -11.02
C VAL A 375 34.46 -8.99 -10.15
N SER A 376 34.06 -9.29 -8.91
CA SER A 376 34.87 -10.11 -8.01
C SER A 376 35.04 -11.56 -8.45
N GLN A 377 34.18 -12.08 -9.32
CA GLN A 377 34.22 -13.48 -9.77
C GLN A 377 34.94 -13.66 -11.12
N ILE A 378 34.89 -12.66 -12.02
CA ILE A 378 35.67 -12.67 -13.27
C ILE A 378 37.16 -12.87 -13.00
N GLN A 379 37.66 -12.31 -11.89
CA GLN A 379 39.05 -12.48 -11.48
C GLN A 379 39.42 -13.93 -11.12
N TYR A 380 38.46 -14.83 -10.88
CA TYR A 380 38.70 -16.17 -10.32
C TYR A 380 38.23 -17.35 -11.19
N HIS A 381 37.30 -17.16 -12.14
CA HIS A 381 36.68 -18.26 -12.88
C HIS A 381 36.62 -18.09 -14.39
N ARG A 382 36.58 -19.22 -15.11
CA ARG A 382 36.30 -19.23 -16.56
C ARG A 382 34.94 -18.55 -16.81
N PRO A 383 34.87 -17.58 -17.73
CA PRO A 383 33.79 -16.61 -17.81
C PRO A 383 32.42 -17.21 -18.16
N ASP A 384 32.36 -18.26 -18.98
CA ASP A 384 31.17 -18.50 -19.83
C ASP A 384 29.89 -18.92 -19.07
N THR A 385 29.97 -19.74 -18.02
CA THR A 385 28.77 -20.22 -17.31
C THR A 385 28.28 -19.26 -16.23
N LEU A 386 29.20 -18.54 -15.59
CA LEU A 386 28.87 -17.57 -14.55
C LEU A 386 28.36 -16.26 -15.16
N TYR A 387 28.96 -15.86 -16.27
CA TYR A 387 28.59 -14.69 -17.06
C TYR A 387 27.13 -14.76 -17.53
N ASN A 388 26.74 -15.85 -18.18
CA ASN A 388 25.37 -16.03 -18.68
C ASN A 388 24.32 -16.02 -17.55
N ILE A 389 24.69 -16.52 -16.36
CA ILE A 389 23.78 -16.52 -15.20
C ILE A 389 23.67 -15.11 -14.61
N LEU A 390 24.78 -14.39 -14.45
CA LEU A 390 24.78 -13.05 -13.87
C LEU A 390 24.15 -12.01 -14.82
N GLN A 391 24.38 -12.14 -16.13
CA GLN A 391 23.72 -11.33 -17.14
C GLN A 391 22.21 -11.61 -17.21
N ALA A 392 21.78 -12.86 -17.04
CA ALA A 392 20.36 -13.19 -16.92
C ALA A 392 19.72 -12.60 -15.65
N ILE A 393 20.44 -12.59 -14.52
CA ILE A 393 19.96 -11.95 -13.29
C ILE A 393 19.90 -10.42 -13.47
N GLU A 394 20.90 -9.81 -14.11
CA GLU A 394 20.90 -8.37 -14.39
C GLU A 394 19.75 -7.98 -15.32
N GLY A 395 19.54 -8.73 -16.41
CA GLY A 395 18.41 -8.52 -17.32
C GLY A 395 17.05 -8.61 -16.61
N GLN A 396 16.88 -9.59 -15.73
CA GLN A 396 15.67 -9.73 -14.91
C GLN A 396 15.48 -8.59 -13.91
N SER A 397 16.57 -8.10 -13.30
CA SER A 397 16.52 -6.95 -12.40
C SER A 397 16.13 -5.64 -13.10
N LYS A 398 16.40 -5.52 -14.41
CA LYS A 398 16.04 -4.35 -15.22
C LYS A 398 14.58 -4.34 -15.65
N GLN A 399 13.95 -5.49 -15.86
CA GLN A 399 12.61 -5.57 -16.48
C GLN A 399 11.44 -5.68 -15.50
N HIS A 400 11.64 -6.11 -14.24
CA HIS A 400 10.51 -6.55 -13.39
C HIS A 400 10.52 -6.06 -11.93
N MET A 401 11.40 -5.16 -11.52
CA MET A 401 11.56 -4.81 -10.09
C MET A 401 11.09 -3.38 -9.76
N GLY A 402 9.82 -3.10 -10.07
CA GLY A 402 9.15 -1.84 -9.72
C GLY A 402 7.61 -1.97 -9.83
N PHE A 403 6.89 -1.07 -9.15
CA PHE A 403 5.46 -0.90 -9.39
C PHE A 403 5.26 0.08 -10.55
N TYR A 404 4.33 -0.27 -11.45
CA TYR A 404 4.09 0.48 -12.67
C TYR A 404 2.78 1.23 -12.60
N PHE A 405 2.79 2.47 -13.07
CA PHE A 405 1.58 3.22 -13.37
C PHE A 405 1.15 2.88 -14.81
N HIS A 406 0.12 2.03 -14.93
CA HIS A 406 -0.51 1.64 -16.20
C HIS A 406 0.45 1.17 -17.31
N PHE A 407 1.53 0.47 -16.94
CA PHE A 407 2.64 0.02 -17.83
C PHE A 407 3.44 1.11 -18.53
N ILE A 408 3.15 2.39 -18.29
CA ILE A 408 3.80 3.52 -18.97
C ILE A 408 4.95 4.08 -18.14
N PHE A 409 4.83 4.06 -16.81
CA PHE A 409 5.85 4.66 -15.94
C PHE A 409 6.21 3.77 -14.76
N ILE A 410 7.51 3.62 -14.50
CA ILE A 410 8.02 3.11 -13.22
C ILE A 410 7.98 4.24 -12.20
N ILE A 411 7.44 3.96 -11.02
CA ILE A 411 7.41 4.94 -9.93
C ILE A 411 8.81 5.02 -9.30
N ASN A 412 9.50 6.14 -9.52
CA ASN A 412 10.84 6.43 -9.02
C ASN A 412 10.89 7.80 -8.32
N SER A 413 11.47 7.85 -7.12
CA SER A 413 11.61 9.03 -6.27
C SER A 413 12.36 10.20 -6.91
N SER A 414 13.25 9.94 -7.89
CA SER A 414 14.04 10.99 -8.53
C SER A 414 13.31 11.68 -9.69
N ARG A 415 12.26 11.07 -10.26
CA ARG A 415 11.54 11.61 -11.42
C ARG A 415 10.01 11.59 -11.30
N PHE A 416 9.45 11.08 -10.19
CA PHE A 416 8.03 10.72 -9.97
C PHE A 416 7.48 9.69 -10.97
N PHE A 417 7.84 9.80 -12.25
CA PHE A 417 7.59 8.86 -13.33
C PHE A 417 8.86 8.74 -14.19
N GLU A 418 9.40 7.53 -14.33
CA GLU A 418 10.45 7.19 -15.29
C GLU A 418 9.82 6.34 -16.40
N VAL A 419 9.96 6.75 -17.66
CA VAL A 419 9.43 6.02 -18.85
C VAL A 419 10.19 4.72 -19.04
#